data_AF-A0A2K1JRE0-F1
#
_entry.id   AF-A0A2K1JRE0-F1
#
_cell.length_a   1.000
_cell.length_b   1.000
_cell.length_c   1.000
_cell.angle_alpha   90.00
_cell.angle_beta   90.00
_cell.angle_gamma   90.00
#
_symmetry.space_group_name_H-M   'P 1'
#
loop_
_entity.id
_entity.type
_entity.pdbx_description
1 polymer ?
#
loop_
_entity_poly.entity_id
_entity_poly.type
_entity_poly.pdbx_seq_one_letter_code
_entity_poly.pdbx_strand_id
1 'polypeptide(L)'
;MDSIQGQCNDAVRWTDFTTLTELYKPATEAGKRLPMYELADLHFSCQVARELAELEPQAQSAAAWNFEWSKGHFRLDNALLARELMAGLYFRQLLAGRDFAVNAGNIIERQIFSSAKQMQNYVYLVGDTKTREAVVVDAAWDVKGIRRLAAADNMRLVGAVLTHYHFDHTGGTPPPPFDQLGIKVPGIRELAVEDKLPVHVNRNDANTVVNSNGVPSANLNLLDDADVVSVGGVKLKFIHTPGHTPGSQCIYIERPQQDILISGDTLFIGSCGRLDFPDCDVKAMYNSLQKLATLPATTKVYPGHDYGGPHTTIAQEREQGFLKPMAERQWLRMHG
;
A
#
# COMPACT_ATOMS: atom_id res chain seq x y z
N MET A 1 39.18 14.60 -14.71
CA MET A 1 37.91 14.22 -14.06
C MET A 1 38.15 13.85 -12.62
N ASP A 2 39.16 13.03 -12.33
CA ASP A 2 39.55 12.66 -10.95
C ASP A 2 39.78 13.85 -10.02
N SER A 3 40.33 14.96 -10.53
CA SER A 3 40.48 16.21 -9.77
C SER A 3 39.13 16.87 -9.42
N ILE A 4 38.19 16.93 -10.39
CA ILE A 4 36.84 17.48 -10.18
C ILE A 4 36.03 16.55 -9.28
N GLN A 5 36.15 15.24 -9.48
CA GLN A 5 35.51 14.22 -8.66
C GLN A 5 36.05 14.24 -7.23
N GLY A 6 37.36 14.45 -7.05
CA GLY A 6 37.99 14.67 -5.75
C GLY A 6 37.46 15.92 -5.05
N GLN A 7 37.34 17.03 -5.78
CA GLN A 7 36.78 18.29 -5.24
C GLN A 7 35.29 18.17 -4.90
N CYS A 8 34.48 17.49 -5.72
CA CYS A 8 33.09 17.19 -5.39
C CYS A 8 32.98 16.29 -4.16
N ASN A 9 33.82 15.25 -4.06
CA ASN A 9 33.84 14.35 -2.90
C ASN A 9 34.22 15.09 -1.62
N ASP A 10 35.18 16.01 -1.68
CA ASP A 10 35.55 16.84 -0.53
C ASP A 10 34.44 17.85 -0.21
N ALA A 11 33.84 18.53 -1.18
CA ALA A 11 32.72 19.44 -0.94
C ALA A 11 31.51 18.74 -0.29
N VAL A 12 31.22 17.48 -0.68
CA VAL A 12 30.20 16.63 -0.04
C VAL A 12 30.58 16.31 1.41
N ARG A 13 31.83 15.94 1.68
CA ARG A 13 32.32 15.66 3.05
C ARG A 13 32.17 16.87 3.98
N TRP A 14 32.35 18.07 3.44
CA TRP A 14 32.30 19.32 4.19
C TRP A 14 30.95 20.04 4.11
N THR A 15 29.94 19.44 3.48
CA THR A 15 28.58 20.02 3.30
C THR A 15 28.59 21.41 2.68
N ASP A 16 29.49 21.64 1.73
CA ASP A 16 29.63 22.91 1.03
C ASP A 16 28.87 22.91 -0.31
N PHE A 17 27.56 23.17 -0.20
CA PHE A 17 26.62 23.17 -1.32
C PHE A 17 26.84 24.31 -2.31
N THR A 18 27.47 25.41 -1.88
CA THR A 18 27.86 26.52 -2.75
C THR A 18 28.96 26.07 -3.70
N THR A 19 30.00 25.42 -3.15
CA THR A 19 31.10 24.85 -3.93
C THR A 19 30.62 23.78 -4.91
N LEU A 20 29.66 22.92 -4.54
CA LEU A 20 29.06 21.94 -5.46
C LEU A 20 28.38 22.60 -6.67
N THR A 21 27.70 23.72 -6.45
CA THR A 21 27.02 24.48 -7.51
C THR A 21 28.03 25.16 -8.45
N GLU A 22 29.13 25.67 -7.90
CA GLU A 22 30.21 26.33 -8.64
C GLU A 22 31.08 25.35 -9.44
N LEU A 23 31.28 24.13 -8.96
CA LEU A 23 32.00 23.05 -9.66
C LEU A 23 31.17 22.41 -10.79
N TYR A 24 29.84 22.44 -10.67
CA TYR A 24 28.93 21.81 -11.61
C TYR A 24 28.82 22.55 -12.95
N LYS A 25 28.73 23.88 -12.91
CA LYS A 25 28.52 24.74 -14.10
C LYS A 25 29.65 24.59 -15.15
N PRO A 26 30.94 24.61 -14.78
CA PRO A 26 32.05 24.39 -15.71
C PRO A 26 32.13 22.95 -16.23
N ALA A 27 31.75 21.95 -15.42
CA ALA A 27 31.75 20.54 -15.83
C ALA A 27 30.70 20.24 -16.91
N THR A 28 29.52 20.87 -16.83
CA THR A 28 28.49 20.81 -17.87
C THR A 28 28.87 21.60 -19.13
N GLU A 29 29.56 22.73 -18.99
CA GLU A 29 30.03 23.54 -20.14
C GLU A 29 31.25 22.91 -20.85
N ALA A 30 32.11 22.18 -20.13
CA ALA A 30 33.22 21.40 -20.69
C ALA A 30 32.79 20.04 -21.28
N GLY A 31 31.56 19.60 -21.02
CA GLY A 31 31.01 18.27 -21.32
C GLY A 31 30.60 17.98 -22.77
N LYS A 32 31.32 18.49 -23.79
CA LYS A 32 31.12 18.07 -25.19
C LYS A 32 31.76 16.71 -25.56
N ARG A 33 32.32 15.95 -24.60
CA ARG A 33 32.92 14.62 -24.85
C ARG A 33 32.90 13.68 -23.63
N LEU A 34 31.76 13.58 -22.93
CA LEU A 34 31.55 12.58 -21.88
C LEU A 34 30.45 11.59 -22.28
N PRO A 35 30.58 10.28 -21.99
CA PRO A 35 29.50 9.33 -22.19
C PRO A 35 28.28 9.71 -21.34
N MET A 36 27.08 9.61 -21.92
CA MET A 36 25.79 9.97 -21.28
C MET A 36 25.57 9.36 -19.88
N TYR A 37 26.14 8.19 -19.59
CA TYR A 37 25.97 7.53 -18.30
C TYR A 37 26.76 8.21 -17.16
N GLU A 38 27.95 8.74 -17.43
CA GLU A 38 28.75 9.45 -16.41
C GLU A 38 28.18 10.85 -16.11
N LEU A 39 27.55 11.48 -17.11
CA LEU A 39 26.83 12.73 -16.92
C LEU A 39 25.53 12.54 -16.14
N ALA A 40 24.84 11.40 -16.29
CA ALA A 40 23.57 11.13 -15.62
C ALA A 40 23.73 11.06 -14.09
N ASP A 41 24.77 10.39 -13.60
CA ASP A 41 25.02 10.24 -12.16
C ASP A 41 25.40 11.56 -11.49
N LEU A 42 26.19 12.40 -12.18
CA LEU A 42 26.57 13.74 -11.70
C LEU A 42 25.39 14.72 -11.75
N HIS A 43 24.57 14.66 -12.81
CA HIS A 43 23.40 15.53 -12.99
C HIS A 43 22.31 15.24 -11.97
N PHE A 44 22.06 13.96 -11.70
CA PHE A 44 21.05 13.51 -10.74
C PHE A 44 21.42 13.87 -9.30
N SER A 45 22.70 13.73 -8.94
CA SER A 45 23.19 13.99 -7.58
C SER A 45 23.17 15.49 -7.21
N CYS A 46 23.50 16.38 -8.15
CA CYS A 46 23.50 17.82 -7.90
C CYS A 46 22.09 18.45 -7.90
N GLN A 47 21.16 17.90 -8.67
CA GLN A 47 19.79 18.42 -8.72
C GLN A 47 19.03 18.16 -7.40
N VAL A 48 19.16 16.96 -6.83
CA VAL A 48 18.54 16.60 -5.55
C VAL A 48 19.09 17.45 -4.39
N ALA A 49 20.40 17.68 -4.36
CA ALA A 49 21.02 18.52 -3.34
C ALA A 49 20.56 19.99 -3.42
N ARG A 50 20.41 20.53 -4.64
CA ARG A 50 19.94 21.91 -4.85
C ARG A 50 18.48 22.09 -4.44
N GLU A 51 17.63 21.15 -4.80
CA GLU A 51 16.21 21.16 -4.41
C GLU A 51 16.01 21.03 -2.89
N LEU A 52 16.85 20.22 -2.21
CA LEU A 52 16.83 20.10 -0.75
C LEU A 52 17.30 21.38 -0.03
N ALA A 53 18.28 22.10 -0.58
CA ALA A 53 18.79 23.35 -0.01
C ALA A 53 17.82 24.54 -0.18
N GLU A 54 16.99 24.53 -1.23
CA GLU A 54 15.98 25.58 -1.48
C GLU A 54 14.75 25.44 -0.54
N LEU A 55 14.51 24.26 0.03
CA LEU A 55 13.31 23.95 0.83
C LEU A 55 13.45 24.21 2.34
N GLU A 56 14.68 24.40 2.86
CA GLU A 56 14.88 24.69 4.28
C GLU A 56 16.03 25.69 4.51
N PRO A 57 15.76 26.97 4.82
CA PRO A 57 16.79 27.93 5.20
C PRO A 57 17.52 27.59 6.51
N GLN A 58 17.01 26.62 7.30
CA GLN A 58 17.52 26.24 8.62
C GLN A 58 18.34 24.93 8.64
N ALA A 59 18.41 24.19 7.52
CA ALA A 59 19.22 22.98 7.38
C ALA A 59 20.74 23.22 7.40
N GLN A 60 21.19 24.47 7.58
CA GLN A 60 22.60 24.84 7.76
C GLN A 60 23.25 24.23 9.02
N SER A 61 22.49 23.58 9.90
CA SER A 61 23.07 22.77 11.00
C SER A 61 23.30 21.32 10.56
N ALA A 62 24.34 21.13 9.75
CA ALA A 62 24.81 19.86 9.22
C ALA A 62 25.36 18.91 10.30
N ALA A 63 24.47 18.28 11.09
CA ALA A 63 24.85 17.25 12.07
C ALA A 63 24.10 15.91 11.90
N ALA A 64 23.14 15.80 10.98
CA ALA A 64 22.22 14.66 10.96
C ALA A 64 22.50 13.60 9.87
N TRP A 65 23.45 13.82 8.96
CA TRP A 65 23.56 13.01 7.74
C TRP A 65 24.96 12.41 7.57
N ASN A 66 25.27 11.38 8.37
CA ASN A 66 26.49 10.58 8.17
C ASN A 66 26.31 9.64 6.96
N PHE A 67 26.80 10.05 5.79
CA PHE A 67 26.83 9.20 4.59
C PHE A 67 28.25 8.66 4.33
N GLU A 68 28.42 7.34 4.39
CA GLU A 68 29.66 6.65 4.00
C GLU A 68 29.61 6.23 2.52
N TRP A 69 30.39 6.94 1.68
CA TRP A 69 30.47 6.75 0.22
C TRP A 69 31.45 5.66 -0.25
N SER A 70 32.10 4.92 0.66
CA SER A 70 33.29 4.11 0.34
C SER A 70 33.03 2.77 -0.37
N LYS A 71 31.79 2.46 -0.77
CA LYS A 71 31.44 1.12 -1.30
C LYS A 71 30.69 1.08 -2.63
N GLY A 72 30.94 2.03 -3.53
CA GLY A 72 30.89 1.81 -5.00
C GLY A 72 29.61 1.24 -5.64
N HIS A 73 28.49 1.21 -4.93
CA HIS A 73 27.20 0.75 -5.45
C HIS A 73 26.09 1.62 -4.86
N PHE A 74 25.71 2.68 -5.57
CA PHE A 74 24.45 3.35 -5.33
C PHE A 74 23.34 2.42 -5.83
N ARG A 75 22.57 1.81 -4.92
CA ARG A 75 21.30 1.18 -5.29
C ARG A 75 20.29 2.30 -5.55
N LEU A 76 19.62 2.25 -6.70
CA LEU A 76 18.56 3.19 -7.16
C LEU A 76 17.43 3.42 -6.13
N ASP A 77 17.34 2.60 -5.09
CA ASP A 77 16.26 2.57 -4.10
C ASP A 77 16.23 3.81 -3.17
N ASN A 78 17.31 4.58 -3.04
CA ASN A 78 17.41 5.66 -2.04
C ASN A 78 17.02 7.07 -2.55
N ALA A 79 16.76 7.23 -3.86
CA ALA A 79 16.40 8.52 -4.47
C ALA A 79 14.94 8.59 -4.97
N LEU A 80 14.26 7.44 -5.10
CA LEU A 80 12.83 7.42 -4.83
C LEU A 80 12.67 7.80 -3.35
N LEU A 81 11.76 8.72 -3.04
CA LEU A 81 11.23 9.01 -1.70
C LEU A 81 11.89 9.98 -0.71
N ALA A 82 13.02 10.61 -1.02
CA ALA A 82 13.14 12.04 -0.70
C ALA A 82 11.88 12.83 -1.18
N ARG A 83 11.16 12.28 -2.17
CA ARG A 83 9.84 12.67 -2.70
C ARG A 83 8.58 12.35 -1.85
N GLU A 84 8.54 11.35 -0.95
CA GLU A 84 7.43 11.27 0.06
C GLU A 84 7.73 12.13 1.28
N LEU A 85 9.00 12.45 1.53
CA LEU A 85 9.41 13.26 2.68
C LEU A 85 8.82 14.69 2.68
N MET A 86 8.12 15.11 1.61
CA MET A 86 7.26 16.32 1.56
C MET A 86 5.74 16.06 1.46
N ALA A 87 5.28 14.82 1.32
CA ALA A 87 3.87 14.49 1.14
C ALA A 87 3.37 13.59 2.27
N GLY A 88 2.36 14.04 3.01
CA GLY A 88 1.83 13.40 4.23
C GLY A 88 1.08 12.08 4.03
N LEU A 89 1.52 11.20 3.11
CA LEU A 89 0.99 9.84 2.96
C LEU A 89 2.11 8.81 3.15
N TYR A 90 1.90 7.91 4.09
CA TYR A 90 2.59 6.63 4.25
C TYR A 90 1.73 5.54 3.60
N PHE A 91 2.32 4.75 2.69
CA PHE A 91 1.62 3.65 2.02
C PHE A 91 2.54 2.44 1.85
N ARG A 92 2.17 1.30 2.42
CA ARG A 92 2.85 0.01 2.23
C ARG A 92 1.87 -1.02 1.71
N GLN A 93 2.29 -1.77 0.71
CA GLN A 93 1.63 -2.99 0.25
C GLN A 93 2.47 -4.19 0.70
N LEU A 94 1.87 -5.10 1.45
CA LEU A 94 2.53 -6.26 2.05
C LEU A 94 1.87 -7.53 1.53
N LEU A 95 2.67 -8.47 1.03
CA LEU A 95 2.19 -9.76 0.55
C LEU A 95 2.39 -10.85 1.60
N ALA A 96 1.33 -11.58 1.92
CA ALA A 96 1.36 -12.70 2.84
C ALA A 96 2.30 -13.82 2.34
N GLY A 97 3.13 -14.37 3.23
CA GLY A 97 4.13 -15.39 2.88
C GLY A 97 5.37 -14.87 2.16
N ARG A 98 5.47 -13.54 1.92
CA ARG A 98 6.67 -12.86 1.41
C ARG A 98 7.18 -11.80 2.38
N ASP A 99 6.32 -10.87 2.78
CA ASP A 99 6.70 -9.72 3.61
C ASP A 99 6.38 -9.95 5.10
N PHE A 100 5.27 -10.65 5.37
CA PHE A 100 4.83 -11.09 6.70
C PHE A 100 4.34 -12.55 6.63
N ALA A 101 4.11 -13.20 7.78
CA ALA A 101 3.77 -14.63 7.81
C ALA A 101 4.84 -15.52 7.14
N VAL A 102 6.13 -15.24 7.41
CA VAL A 102 7.28 -15.94 6.80
C VAL A 102 8.02 -16.88 7.76
N ASN A 103 8.26 -16.43 8.99
CA ASN A 103 9.12 -17.13 9.95
C ASN A 103 8.26 -17.68 11.10
N ALA A 104 7.73 -18.89 10.91
CA ALA A 104 6.94 -19.57 11.93
C ALA A 104 7.81 -19.99 13.12
N GLY A 105 7.40 -19.56 14.32
CA GLY A 105 8.02 -19.94 15.59
C GLY A 105 7.51 -21.26 16.16
N ASN A 106 6.39 -21.78 15.66
CA ASN A 106 5.82 -23.05 16.09
C ASN A 106 5.08 -23.79 14.95
N ILE A 107 4.60 -25.00 15.23
CA ILE A 107 3.94 -25.87 14.24
C ILE A 107 2.63 -25.26 13.75
N ILE A 108 1.86 -24.60 14.63
CA ILE A 108 0.58 -23.96 14.27
C ILE A 108 0.84 -22.80 13.30
N GLU A 109 1.76 -21.90 13.64
CA GLU A 109 2.17 -20.80 12.76
C GLU A 109 2.68 -21.31 11.42
N ARG A 110 3.43 -22.42 11.40
CA ARG A 110 3.93 -23.01 10.14
C ARG A 110 2.78 -23.40 9.21
N GLN A 111 1.69 -23.94 9.76
CA GLN A 111 0.51 -24.28 8.97
C GLN A 111 -0.24 -23.05 8.50
N ILE A 112 -0.52 -22.10 9.40
CA ILE A 112 -1.19 -20.83 9.08
C ILE A 112 -0.42 -20.08 7.98
N PHE A 113 0.91 -20.01 8.08
CA PHE A 113 1.75 -19.27 7.13
C PHE A 113 1.86 -20.01 5.79
N SER A 114 1.75 -21.33 5.78
CA SER A 114 1.61 -22.10 4.54
C SER A 114 0.32 -21.73 3.79
N SER A 115 -0.81 -21.61 4.50
CA SER A 115 -2.07 -21.13 3.91
C SER A 115 -1.95 -19.68 3.43
N ALA A 116 -1.36 -18.80 4.24
CA ALA A 116 -1.13 -17.40 3.89
C ALA A 116 -0.40 -17.24 2.54
N LYS A 117 0.64 -18.08 2.31
CA LYS A 117 1.40 -18.11 1.06
C LYS A 117 0.58 -18.58 -0.14
N GLN A 118 -0.37 -19.49 0.05
CA GLN A 118 -1.23 -19.98 -1.03
C GLN A 118 -2.33 -18.97 -1.39
N MET A 119 -2.88 -18.31 -0.38
CA MET A 119 -3.96 -17.33 -0.52
C MET A 119 -3.50 -16.03 -1.16
N GLN A 120 -2.21 -15.68 -1.04
CA GLN A 120 -1.60 -14.52 -1.71
C GLN A 120 -2.30 -13.20 -1.38
N ASN A 121 -2.75 -13.04 -0.12
CA ASN A 121 -3.43 -11.82 0.31
C ASN A 121 -2.46 -10.63 0.38
N TYR A 122 -2.95 -9.48 -0.05
CA TYR A 122 -2.35 -8.19 0.24
C TYR A 122 -2.92 -7.59 1.52
N VAL A 123 -2.03 -7.08 2.36
CA VAL A 123 -2.35 -6.23 3.51
C VAL A 123 -1.75 -4.86 3.23
N TYR A 124 -2.49 -3.80 3.54
CA TYR A 124 -2.00 -2.44 3.35
C TYR A 124 -1.78 -1.72 4.67
N LEU A 125 -0.72 -0.94 4.76
CA LEU A 125 -0.56 0.06 5.81
C LEU A 125 -0.70 1.44 5.17
N VAL A 126 -1.64 2.24 5.66
CA VAL A 126 -1.97 3.55 5.09
C VAL A 126 -2.03 4.57 6.22
N GLY A 127 -1.28 5.65 6.11
CA GLY A 127 -1.16 6.60 7.22
C GLY A 127 -0.55 7.93 6.86
N ASP A 128 -0.30 8.76 7.85
CA ASP A 128 0.34 10.06 7.68
C ASP A 128 1.77 10.04 8.24
N THR A 129 2.73 10.34 7.37
CA THR A 129 4.16 10.40 7.73
C THR A 129 4.47 11.50 8.75
N LYS A 130 3.60 12.51 8.90
CA LYS A 130 3.74 13.60 9.88
C LYS A 130 3.29 13.19 11.28
N THR A 131 2.09 12.63 11.41
CA THR A 131 1.57 12.18 12.72
C THR A 131 2.16 10.83 13.16
N ARG A 132 2.78 10.11 12.22
CA ARG A 132 3.27 8.73 12.41
C ARG A 132 2.14 7.76 12.73
N GLU A 133 0.92 8.07 12.32
CA GLU A 133 -0.25 7.20 12.52
C GLU A 133 -0.58 6.47 11.23
N ALA A 134 -0.97 5.21 11.33
CA ALA A 134 -1.42 4.41 10.21
C ALA A 134 -2.62 3.54 10.60
N VAL A 135 -3.45 3.22 9.61
CA VAL A 135 -4.39 2.10 9.70
C VAL A 135 -3.84 0.92 8.91
N VAL A 136 -4.24 -0.27 9.31
CA VAL A 136 -4.03 -1.48 8.53
C VAL A 136 -5.32 -1.87 7.81
N VAL A 137 -5.22 -2.18 6.52
CA VAL A 137 -6.34 -2.66 5.70
C VAL A 137 -6.21 -4.18 5.57
N ASP A 138 -7.31 -4.89 5.87
CA ASP A 138 -7.46 -6.35 5.74
C ASP A 138 -6.42 -7.16 6.55
N ALA A 139 -6.12 -6.74 7.78
CA ALA A 139 -5.13 -7.42 8.63
C ALA A 139 -5.40 -8.92 8.80
N ALA A 140 -4.40 -9.73 8.42
CA ALA A 140 -4.53 -11.18 8.29
C ALA A 140 -3.27 -11.93 8.75
N TRP A 141 -3.44 -13.21 9.09
CA TRP A 141 -2.43 -14.25 9.35
C TRP A 141 -1.41 -14.02 10.48
N ASP A 142 -0.62 -12.93 10.43
CA ASP A 142 0.52 -12.64 11.31
C ASP A 142 0.48 -11.18 11.76
N VAL A 143 -0.47 -10.86 12.64
CA VAL A 143 -0.67 -9.52 13.20
C VAL A 143 0.60 -9.02 13.91
N LYS A 144 1.36 -9.92 14.53
CA LYS A 144 2.66 -9.60 15.14
C LYS A 144 3.68 -9.14 14.09
N GLY A 145 3.75 -9.83 12.96
CA GLY A 145 4.57 -9.42 11.81
C GLY A 145 4.15 -8.07 11.24
N ILE A 146 2.84 -7.85 11.07
CA ILE A 146 2.29 -6.57 10.60
C ILE A 146 2.65 -5.42 11.56
N ARG A 147 2.42 -5.60 12.87
CA ARG A 147 2.82 -4.62 13.91
C ARG A 147 4.32 -4.32 13.86
N ARG A 148 5.15 -5.36 13.69
CA ARG A 148 6.61 -5.21 13.60
C ARG A 148 7.02 -4.40 12.37
N LEU A 149 6.39 -4.62 11.22
CA LEU A 149 6.68 -3.86 10.00
C LEU A 149 6.28 -2.39 10.14
N ALA A 150 5.10 -2.11 10.69
CA ALA A 150 4.68 -0.73 10.99
C ALA A 150 5.66 -0.05 11.97
N ALA A 151 6.05 -0.74 13.05
CA ALA A 151 7.00 -0.22 14.03
C ALA A 151 8.40 0.00 13.45
N ALA A 152 8.90 -0.89 12.57
CA ALA A 152 10.18 -0.73 11.89
C ALA A 152 10.19 0.50 10.97
N ASP A 153 9.04 0.85 10.41
CA ASP A 153 8.85 2.08 9.66
C ASP A 153 8.55 3.27 10.59
N ASN A 154 8.66 3.18 11.92
CA ASN A 154 8.29 4.18 12.92
C ASN A 154 6.84 4.68 12.81
N MET A 155 5.89 3.79 12.52
CA MET A 155 4.46 4.09 12.43
C MET A 155 3.70 3.41 13.58
N ARG A 156 2.69 4.10 14.13
CA ARG A 156 1.77 3.61 15.15
C ARG A 156 0.43 3.28 14.51
N LEU A 157 -0.04 2.05 14.72
CA LEU A 157 -1.38 1.67 14.29
C LEU A 157 -2.43 2.35 15.17
N VAL A 158 -3.39 3.05 14.54
CA VAL A 158 -4.49 3.77 15.21
C VAL A 158 -5.87 3.16 14.95
N GLY A 159 -5.95 2.23 14.01
CA GLY A 159 -7.20 1.62 13.59
C GLY A 159 -6.94 0.55 12.55
N ALA A 160 -7.99 -0.15 12.19
CA ALA A 160 -7.98 -1.08 11.09
C ALA A 160 -9.20 -0.87 10.19
N VAL A 161 -9.09 -1.30 8.94
CA VAL A 161 -10.13 -1.18 7.93
C VAL A 161 -10.34 -2.55 7.29
N LEU A 162 -11.59 -2.92 7.07
CA LEU A 162 -11.95 -4.09 6.27
C LEU A 162 -12.56 -3.62 4.95
N THR A 163 -12.01 -4.10 3.83
CA THR A 163 -12.63 -3.88 2.51
C THR A 163 -13.93 -4.67 2.38
N HIS A 164 -14.02 -5.81 3.06
CA HIS A 164 -15.22 -6.62 3.22
C HIS A 164 -15.03 -7.55 4.42
N TYR A 165 -16.06 -8.28 4.84
CA TYR A 165 -15.83 -9.43 5.72
C TYR A 165 -15.04 -10.50 4.97
N HIS A 166 -14.02 -11.07 5.61
CA HIS A 166 -13.27 -12.19 5.05
C HIS A 166 -13.51 -13.43 5.90
N PHE A 167 -14.14 -14.46 5.33
CA PHE A 167 -14.45 -15.68 6.08
C PHE A 167 -13.23 -16.57 6.34
N ASP A 168 -12.15 -16.34 5.60
CA ASP A 168 -11.00 -17.20 5.41
C ASP A 168 -9.72 -16.70 6.10
N HIS A 169 -9.50 -15.38 6.23
CA HIS A 169 -8.17 -14.88 6.61
C HIS A 169 -8.05 -13.71 7.61
N THR A 170 -9.12 -12.99 7.96
CA THR A 170 -9.04 -11.83 8.89
C THR A 170 -9.63 -12.09 10.28
N GLY A 171 -9.48 -13.30 10.85
CA GLY A 171 -10.02 -13.64 12.18
C GLY A 171 -10.96 -14.85 12.23
N GLY A 172 -11.10 -15.56 11.11
CA GLY A 172 -11.99 -16.69 10.94
C GLY A 172 -11.37 -18.05 11.27
N THR A 173 -12.10 -19.09 10.87
CA THR A 173 -11.61 -20.47 10.82
C THR A 173 -10.78 -20.62 9.55
N PRO A 174 -9.55 -21.17 9.60
CA PRO A 174 -8.71 -21.31 8.40
C PRO A 174 -9.40 -22.20 7.36
N PRO A 175 -9.07 -22.05 6.06
CA PRO A 175 -9.65 -22.90 5.03
C PRO A 175 -9.29 -24.38 5.25
N PRO A 176 -10.09 -25.32 4.69
CA PRO A 176 -9.77 -26.75 4.71
C PRO A 176 -8.34 -27.04 4.25
N PRO A 177 -7.66 -28.03 4.86
CA PRO A 177 -8.21 -29.05 5.78
C PRO A 177 -8.19 -28.66 7.27
N PHE A 178 -7.92 -27.40 7.61
CA PHE A 178 -7.60 -26.99 8.99
C PHE A 178 -8.77 -26.39 9.77
N ASP A 179 -9.92 -26.26 9.11
CA ASP A 179 -11.17 -25.79 9.69
C ASP A 179 -11.66 -26.65 10.86
N GLN A 180 -11.20 -27.90 10.94
CA GLN A 180 -11.52 -28.86 11.99
C GLN A 180 -10.63 -28.77 13.24
N LEU A 181 -9.52 -28.01 13.19
CA LEU A 181 -8.54 -27.98 14.28
C LEU A 181 -8.89 -27.00 15.41
N GLY A 182 -9.99 -26.25 15.29
CA GLY A 182 -10.38 -25.23 16.27
C GLY A 182 -9.42 -24.05 16.37
N ILE A 183 -8.45 -23.95 15.46
CA ILE A 183 -7.48 -22.85 15.37
C ILE A 183 -8.20 -21.66 14.74
N LYS A 184 -8.08 -20.47 15.33
CA LYS A 184 -8.52 -19.22 14.72
C LYS A 184 -7.34 -18.54 14.05
N VAL A 185 -7.54 -18.04 12.83
CA VAL A 185 -6.52 -17.27 12.11
C VAL A 185 -6.33 -15.94 12.83
N PRO A 186 -5.10 -15.59 13.28
CA PRO A 186 -4.82 -14.25 13.77
C PRO A 186 -5.15 -13.21 12.69
N GLY A 187 -5.73 -12.09 13.06
CA GLY A 187 -6.17 -11.09 12.09
C GLY A 187 -6.80 -9.88 12.77
N ILE A 188 -7.78 -9.26 12.11
CA ILE A 188 -8.43 -8.02 12.56
C ILE A 188 -8.94 -8.09 14.00
N ARG A 189 -9.39 -9.27 14.46
CA ARG A 189 -9.86 -9.49 15.84
C ARG A 189 -8.77 -9.22 16.88
N GLU A 190 -7.52 -9.60 16.61
CA GLU A 190 -6.41 -9.41 17.54
C GLU A 190 -6.17 -7.90 17.76
N LEU A 191 -6.18 -7.12 16.68
CA LEU A 191 -6.08 -5.65 16.74
C LEU A 191 -7.27 -5.03 17.49
N ALA A 192 -8.48 -5.53 17.26
CA ALA A 192 -9.68 -5.02 17.93
C ALA A 192 -9.70 -5.36 19.44
N VAL A 193 -9.29 -6.56 19.82
CA VAL A 193 -9.43 -7.04 21.21
C VAL A 193 -8.21 -6.70 22.05
N GLU A 194 -7.00 -6.96 21.55
CA GLU A 194 -5.76 -6.78 22.32
C GLU A 194 -5.33 -5.31 22.34
N ASP A 195 -5.31 -4.67 21.17
CA ASP A 195 -4.89 -3.26 21.05
C ASP A 195 -6.05 -2.28 21.24
N LYS A 196 -7.29 -2.78 21.32
CA LYS A 196 -8.53 -1.99 21.42
C LYS A 196 -8.66 -0.97 20.28
N LEU A 197 -8.17 -1.32 19.10
CA LEU A 197 -8.25 -0.45 17.93
C LEU A 197 -9.68 -0.45 17.36
N PRO A 198 -10.16 0.69 16.85
CA PRO A 198 -11.39 0.73 16.07
C PRO A 198 -11.20 -0.02 14.74
N VAL A 199 -12.26 -0.71 14.31
CA VAL A 199 -12.32 -1.39 13.01
C VAL A 199 -13.40 -0.75 12.16
N HIS A 200 -12.98 -0.13 11.06
CA HIS A 200 -13.87 0.48 10.08
C HIS A 200 -14.34 -0.55 9.07
N VAL A 201 -15.65 -0.70 8.91
CA VAL A 201 -16.25 -1.66 7.98
C VAL A 201 -17.56 -1.11 7.44
N ASN A 202 -17.94 -1.52 6.23
CA ASN A 202 -19.24 -1.20 5.70
C ASN A 202 -20.36 -1.80 6.57
N ARG A 203 -21.42 -1.04 6.78
CA ARG A 203 -22.56 -1.43 7.62
C ARG A 203 -23.19 -2.76 7.21
N ASN A 204 -23.19 -3.09 5.91
CA ASN A 204 -23.81 -4.30 5.39
C ASN A 204 -23.04 -5.59 5.77
N ASP A 205 -21.76 -5.47 6.12
CA ASP A 205 -20.91 -6.60 6.55
C ASP A 205 -20.76 -6.69 8.07
N ALA A 206 -21.25 -5.70 8.82
CA ALA A 206 -21.01 -5.58 10.25
C ALA A 206 -21.41 -6.83 11.05
N ASN A 207 -22.61 -7.37 10.78
CA ASN A 207 -23.10 -8.58 11.45
C ASN A 207 -22.21 -9.79 11.16
N THR A 208 -21.78 -9.95 9.90
CA THR A 208 -20.90 -11.04 9.50
C THR A 208 -19.51 -10.89 10.11
N VAL A 209 -18.97 -9.67 10.19
CA VAL A 209 -17.68 -9.41 10.87
C VAL A 209 -17.75 -9.73 12.36
N VAL A 210 -18.85 -9.40 13.04
CA VAL A 210 -19.03 -9.79 14.45
C VAL A 210 -19.09 -11.31 14.59
N ASN A 211 -19.86 -12.00 13.76
CA ASN A 211 -20.14 -13.42 13.92
C ASN A 211 -19.00 -14.32 13.42
N SER A 212 -18.40 -13.98 12.27
CA SER A 212 -17.41 -14.80 11.58
C SER A 212 -15.97 -14.45 11.97
N ASN A 213 -15.63 -13.16 11.99
CA ASN A 213 -14.29 -12.69 12.38
C ASN A 213 -14.16 -12.50 13.89
N GLY A 214 -15.29 -12.46 14.61
CA GLY A 214 -15.30 -12.29 16.06
C GLY A 214 -14.92 -10.88 16.49
N VAL A 215 -15.07 -9.84 15.67
CA VAL A 215 -14.77 -8.48 16.13
C VAL A 215 -15.89 -8.03 17.08
N PRO A 216 -15.59 -7.54 18.29
CA PRO A 216 -16.65 -7.03 19.16
C PRO A 216 -17.38 -5.87 18.49
N SER A 217 -18.71 -5.84 18.56
CA SER A 217 -19.52 -4.76 17.98
C SER A 217 -19.15 -3.38 18.51
N ALA A 218 -18.72 -3.30 19.77
CA ALA A 218 -18.23 -2.07 20.41
C ALA A 218 -16.96 -1.48 19.77
N ASN A 219 -16.22 -2.28 18.99
CA ASN A 219 -15.03 -1.83 18.26
C ASN A 219 -15.34 -1.44 16.81
N LEU A 220 -16.57 -1.66 16.32
CA LEU A 220 -16.92 -1.38 14.93
C LEU A 220 -17.31 0.08 14.71
N ASN A 221 -16.65 0.71 13.75
CA ASN A 221 -17.08 1.96 13.13
C ASN A 221 -17.75 1.63 11.80
N LEU A 222 -19.06 1.86 11.72
CA LEU A 222 -19.87 1.51 10.56
C LEU A 222 -19.79 2.62 9.51
N LEU A 223 -19.46 2.24 8.29
CA LEU A 223 -19.32 3.13 7.14
C LEU A 223 -20.43 2.86 6.11
N ASP A 224 -20.81 3.92 5.39
CA ASP A 224 -21.63 3.87 4.17
C ASP A 224 -20.82 4.40 2.96
N ASP A 225 -21.45 4.43 1.79
CA ASP A 225 -20.83 5.01 0.58
C ASP A 225 -20.46 6.49 0.79
N ALA A 226 -19.31 6.89 0.24
CA ALA A 226 -18.75 8.23 0.30
C ALA A 226 -18.32 8.74 1.70
N ASP A 227 -18.41 7.90 2.75
CA ASP A 227 -17.82 8.23 4.04
C ASP A 227 -16.32 8.46 3.93
N VAL A 228 -15.79 9.25 4.87
CA VAL A 228 -14.37 9.59 4.92
C VAL A 228 -13.82 9.34 6.31
N VAL A 229 -12.74 8.56 6.39
CA VAL A 229 -11.94 8.38 7.61
C VAL A 229 -10.62 9.11 7.43
N SER A 230 -10.21 9.89 8.43
CA SER A 230 -8.92 10.59 8.42
C SER A 230 -7.89 9.88 9.30
N VAL A 231 -6.68 9.75 8.78
CA VAL A 231 -5.50 9.28 9.52
C VAL A 231 -4.46 10.39 9.41
N GLY A 232 -4.29 11.18 10.46
CA GLY A 232 -3.60 12.47 10.34
C GLY A 232 -4.17 13.33 9.20
N GLY A 233 -3.31 13.78 8.29
CA GLY A 233 -3.69 14.53 7.08
C GLY A 233 -4.23 13.68 5.92
N VAL A 234 -4.17 12.35 5.99
CA VAL A 234 -4.64 11.45 4.92
C VAL A 234 -6.13 11.22 5.02
N LYS A 235 -6.84 11.37 3.91
CA LYS A 235 -8.27 11.10 3.80
C LYS A 235 -8.50 9.80 3.03
N LEU A 236 -9.15 8.85 3.69
CA LEU A 236 -9.60 7.58 3.12
C LEU A 236 -11.07 7.74 2.75
N LYS A 237 -11.38 7.89 1.46
CA LYS A 237 -12.76 7.96 0.98
C LYS A 237 -13.25 6.56 0.65
N PHE A 238 -14.41 6.18 1.16
CA PHE A 238 -14.95 4.85 0.95
C PHE A 238 -15.93 4.84 -0.23
N ILE A 239 -15.75 3.86 -1.12
CA ILE A 239 -16.64 3.62 -2.25
C ILE A 239 -17.29 2.28 -2.01
N HIS A 240 -18.60 2.25 -1.72
CA HIS A 240 -19.35 1.01 -1.59
C HIS A 240 -19.42 0.34 -2.96
N THR A 241 -18.99 -0.92 -3.00
CA THR A 241 -18.82 -1.75 -4.19
C THR A 241 -19.31 -3.18 -3.93
N PRO A 242 -20.62 -3.37 -3.65
CA PRO A 242 -21.18 -4.68 -3.37
C PRO A 242 -21.03 -5.61 -4.58
N GLY A 243 -20.96 -6.91 -4.31
CA GLY A 243 -20.91 -7.94 -5.34
C GLY A 243 -20.24 -9.21 -4.85
N HIS A 244 -18.99 -9.09 -4.39
CA HIS A 244 -18.31 -10.19 -3.73
C HIS A 244 -18.92 -10.46 -2.34
N THR A 245 -19.23 -9.39 -1.61
CA THR A 245 -20.06 -9.42 -0.40
C THR A 245 -21.06 -8.25 -0.43
N PRO A 246 -22.09 -8.24 0.42
CA PRO A 246 -23.02 -7.11 0.54
C PRO A 246 -22.36 -5.80 0.99
N GLY A 247 -21.30 -5.85 1.78
CA GLY A 247 -20.55 -4.71 2.32
C GLY A 247 -19.20 -4.46 1.66
N SER A 248 -18.85 -5.14 0.58
CA SER A 248 -17.62 -4.87 -0.17
C SER A 248 -17.47 -3.38 -0.49
N GLN A 249 -16.30 -2.82 -0.20
CA GLN A 249 -15.97 -1.41 -0.37
C GLN A 249 -14.50 -1.23 -0.77
N CYS A 250 -14.26 -0.24 -1.62
CA CYS A 250 -12.92 0.23 -1.99
C CYS A 250 -12.53 1.46 -1.16
N ILE A 251 -11.22 1.64 -0.97
CA ILE A 251 -10.64 2.82 -0.30
C ILE A 251 -9.94 3.67 -1.35
N TYR A 252 -10.43 4.87 -1.57
CA TYR A 252 -9.89 5.83 -2.53
C TYR A 252 -9.16 6.97 -1.82
N ILE A 253 -7.92 7.21 -2.24
CA ILE A 253 -7.03 8.21 -1.67
C ILE A 253 -6.58 9.13 -2.79
N GLU A 254 -7.04 10.37 -2.73
CA GLU A 254 -6.66 11.41 -3.69
C GLU A 254 -5.25 11.91 -3.41
N ARG A 255 -4.47 12.11 -4.47
CA ARG A 255 -3.10 12.63 -4.36
C ARG A 255 -2.77 13.60 -5.50
N PRO A 256 -1.89 14.58 -5.25
CA PRO A 256 -1.47 15.51 -6.31
C PRO A 256 -0.83 14.83 -7.53
N GLN A 257 -0.14 13.69 -7.34
CA GLN A 257 0.55 13.01 -8.45
C GLN A 257 -0.28 11.88 -9.06
N GLN A 258 -0.86 11.01 -8.23
CA GLN A 258 -1.56 9.82 -8.67
C GLN A 258 -2.45 9.27 -7.56
N ASP A 259 -3.74 9.19 -7.82
CA ASP A 259 -4.70 8.62 -6.88
C ASP A 259 -4.46 7.11 -6.69
N ILE A 260 -4.86 6.64 -5.52
CA ILE A 260 -4.73 5.24 -5.10
C ILE A 260 -6.14 4.71 -4.83
N LEU A 261 -6.41 3.51 -5.33
CA LEU A 261 -7.60 2.72 -5.01
C LEU A 261 -7.15 1.38 -4.43
N ILE A 262 -7.42 1.12 -3.16
CA ILE A 262 -7.38 -0.23 -2.61
C ILE A 262 -8.73 -0.88 -2.90
N SER A 263 -8.75 -1.89 -3.76
CA SER A 263 -10.00 -2.43 -4.33
C SER A 263 -10.56 -3.64 -3.61
N GLY A 264 -9.81 -4.21 -2.65
CA GLY A 264 -10.13 -5.50 -2.04
C GLY A 264 -10.46 -6.53 -3.12
N ASP A 265 -11.57 -7.23 -2.94
CA ASP A 265 -12.06 -8.27 -3.86
C ASP A 265 -13.07 -7.74 -4.89
N THR A 266 -13.15 -6.42 -5.06
CA THR A 266 -14.00 -5.83 -6.10
C THR A 266 -13.34 -5.91 -7.47
N LEU A 267 -12.06 -5.53 -7.56
CA LEU A 267 -11.32 -5.47 -8.83
C LEU A 267 -9.89 -5.98 -8.61
N PHE A 268 -9.55 -7.01 -9.37
CA PHE A 268 -8.20 -7.54 -9.51
C PHE A 268 -7.65 -7.17 -10.89
N ILE A 269 -6.41 -7.57 -11.15
CA ILE A 269 -5.80 -7.43 -12.47
C ILE A 269 -6.47 -8.45 -13.41
N GLY A 270 -7.27 -7.95 -14.35
CA GLY A 270 -7.98 -8.78 -15.33
C GLY A 270 -9.08 -9.70 -14.76
N SER A 271 -9.50 -9.51 -13.51
CA SER A 271 -10.54 -10.31 -12.85
C SER A 271 -11.22 -9.54 -11.70
N CYS A 272 -12.15 -10.19 -10.99
CA CYS A 272 -12.76 -9.70 -9.75
C CYS A 272 -12.83 -10.83 -8.72
N GLY A 273 -13.26 -10.49 -7.49
CA GLY A 273 -13.61 -11.46 -6.48
C GLY A 273 -14.70 -12.43 -6.95
N ARG A 274 -14.77 -13.56 -6.25
CA ARG A 274 -15.72 -14.63 -6.56
C ARG A 274 -17.18 -14.16 -6.40
N LEU A 275 -18.07 -14.77 -7.18
CA LEU A 275 -19.51 -14.44 -7.22
C LEU A 275 -20.40 -15.66 -6.96
N ASP A 276 -19.84 -16.74 -6.44
CA ASP A 276 -20.51 -18.02 -6.24
C ASP A 276 -20.75 -18.36 -4.76
N PHE A 277 -20.55 -17.40 -3.85
CA PHE A 277 -20.98 -17.53 -2.46
C PHE A 277 -22.45 -17.11 -2.28
N PRO A 278 -23.17 -17.65 -1.26
CA PRO A 278 -24.60 -17.42 -1.10
C PRO A 278 -25.04 -15.96 -0.99
N ASP A 279 -24.16 -15.07 -0.55
CA ASP A 279 -24.40 -13.64 -0.33
C ASP A 279 -23.73 -12.75 -1.39
N CYS A 280 -23.09 -13.34 -2.41
CA CYS A 280 -22.65 -12.60 -3.58
C CYS A 280 -23.84 -12.08 -4.40
N ASP A 281 -23.62 -10.99 -5.15
CA ASP A 281 -24.57 -10.47 -6.13
C ASP A 281 -23.85 -10.10 -7.43
N VAL A 282 -24.09 -10.92 -8.47
CA VAL A 282 -23.50 -10.78 -9.80
C VAL A 282 -23.85 -9.43 -10.44
N LYS A 283 -25.09 -8.95 -10.26
CA LYS A 283 -25.54 -7.68 -10.82
C LYS A 283 -24.95 -6.50 -10.04
N ALA A 284 -24.86 -6.62 -8.72
CA ALA A 284 -24.20 -5.61 -7.90
C ALA A 284 -22.73 -5.48 -8.28
N MET A 285 -22.00 -6.58 -8.47
CA MET A 285 -20.61 -6.56 -8.93
C MET A 285 -20.46 -5.81 -10.26
N TYR A 286 -21.34 -6.08 -11.23
CA TYR A 286 -21.34 -5.34 -12.50
C TYR A 286 -21.45 -3.83 -12.27
N ASN A 287 -22.43 -3.39 -11.47
CA ASN A 287 -22.65 -1.97 -11.19
C ASN A 287 -21.45 -1.36 -10.45
N SER A 288 -20.84 -2.08 -9.53
CA SER A 288 -19.63 -1.69 -8.80
C SER A 288 -18.45 -1.50 -9.74
N LEU A 289 -18.23 -2.42 -10.68
CA LEU A 289 -17.18 -2.30 -11.70
C LEU A 289 -17.45 -1.11 -12.64
N GLN A 290 -18.71 -0.89 -13.05
CA GLN A 290 -19.07 0.29 -13.84
C GLN A 290 -18.80 1.60 -13.08
N LYS A 291 -19.08 1.63 -11.77
CA LYS A 291 -18.76 2.77 -10.88
C LYS A 291 -17.26 3.02 -10.85
N LEU A 292 -16.43 1.98 -10.62
CA LEU A 292 -14.97 2.10 -10.61
C LEU A 292 -14.40 2.55 -11.96
N ALA A 293 -15.00 2.13 -13.08
CA ALA A 293 -14.58 2.56 -14.42
C ALA A 293 -14.74 4.07 -14.67
N THR A 294 -15.48 4.79 -13.81
CA THR A 294 -15.61 6.26 -13.89
C THR A 294 -14.47 7.03 -13.21
N LEU A 295 -13.63 6.35 -12.41
CA LEU A 295 -12.49 6.98 -11.73
C LEU A 295 -11.45 7.51 -12.74
N PRO A 296 -10.58 8.45 -12.32
CA PRO A 296 -9.51 8.95 -13.18
C PRO A 296 -8.67 7.82 -13.76
N ALA A 297 -8.36 7.88 -15.06
CA ALA A 297 -7.66 6.83 -15.78
C ALA A 297 -6.28 6.49 -15.17
N THR A 298 -5.61 7.49 -14.57
CA THR A 298 -4.31 7.35 -13.91
C THR A 298 -4.38 6.72 -12.52
N THR A 299 -5.57 6.52 -11.95
CA THR A 299 -5.76 5.92 -10.61
C THR A 299 -5.12 4.55 -10.57
N LYS A 300 -4.23 4.35 -9.59
CA LYS A 300 -3.52 3.10 -9.37
C LYS A 300 -4.34 2.18 -8.49
N VAL A 301 -4.59 0.97 -8.96
CA VAL A 301 -5.46 -0.01 -8.31
C VAL A 301 -4.62 -1.09 -7.62
N TYR A 302 -4.91 -1.31 -6.35
CA TYR A 302 -4.22 -2.21 -5.44
C TYR A 302 -5.20 -3.28 -4.92
N PRO A 303 -5.13 -4.52 -5.41
CA PRO A 303 -6.12 -5.58 -5.15
C PRO A 303 -6.00 -6.23 -3.77
N GLY A 304 -7.01 -6.99 -3.34
CA GLY A 304 -6.91 -7.84 -2.14
C GLY A 304 -5.96 -9.03 -2.28
N HIS A 305 -5.67 -9.48 -3.52
CA HIS A 305 -4.89 -10.69 -3.78
C HIS A 305 -3.92 -10.54 -4.97
N ASP A 306 -2.81 -11.28 -4.95
CA ASP A 306 -1.75 -11.28 -5.98
C ASP A 306 -1.97 -12.27 -7.13
N TYR A 307 -3.20 -12.39 -7.65
CA TYR A 307 -3.48 -13.37 -8.73
C TYR A 307 -2.99 -12.95 -10.12
N GLY A 308 -2.73 -11.65 -10.32
CA GLY A 308 -2.27 -11.10 -11.60
C GLY A 308 -1.11 -10.12 -11.47
N GLY A 309 -0.54 -9.97 -10.26
CA GLY A 309 0.51 -9.00 -9.95
C GLY A 309 0.08 -7.92 -8.94
N PRO A 310 1.02 -7.02 -8.59
CA PRO A 310 0.87 -6.14 -7.43
C PRO A 310 -0.09 -4.97 -7.61
N HIS A 311 -0.27 -4.48 -8.83
CA HIS A 311 -1.18 -3.38 -9.11
C HIS A 311 -1.47 -3.26 -10.61
N THR A 312 -2.56 -2.57 -10.91
CA THR A 312 -2.95 -2.14 -12.26
C THR A 312 -3.37 -0.66 -12.21
N THR A 313 -3.98 -0.15 -13.26
CA THR A 313 -4.58 1.19 -13.32
C THR A 313 -5.97 1.10 -13.92
N ILE A 314 -6.81 2.10 -13.63
CA ILE A 314 -8.14 2.19 -14.25
C ILE A 314 -8.04 2.20 -15.79
N ALA A 315 -7.04 2.87 -16.36
CA ALA A 315 -6.78 2.83 -17.81
C ALA A 315 -6.51 1.41 -18.32
N GLN A 316 -5.56 0.70 -17.71
CA GLN A 316 -5.19 -0.66 -18.11
C GLN A 316 -6.37 -1.63 -18.00
N GLU A 317 -7.18 -1.55 -16.94
CA GLU A 317 -8.35 -2.41 -16.80
C GLU A 317 -9.45 -2.08 -17.81
N ARG A 318 -9.60 -0.81 -18.25
CA ARG A 318 -10.57 -0.42 -19.28
C ARG A 318 -10.14 -0.85 -20.68
N GLU A 319 -8.83 -0.84 -20.96
CA GLU A 319 -8.28 -1.20 -22.27
C GLU A 319 -8.08 -2.69 -22.44
N GLN A 320 -7.55 -3.36 -21.40
CA GLN A 320 -7.02 -4.72 -21.50
C GLN A 320 -7.58 -5.67 -20.44
N GLY A 321 -8.05 -5.14 -19.32
CA GLY A 321 -8.53 -5.94 -18.18
C GLY A 321 -10.05 -6.03 -18.04
N PHE A 322 -10.50 -5.96 -16.79
CA PHE A 322 -11.84 -6.36 -16.37
C PHE A 322 -12.87 -5.21 -16.35
N LEU A 323 -12.43 -3.99 -16.62
CA LEU A 323 -13.28 -2.80 -16.79
C LEU A 323 -13.58 -2.50 -18.27
N LYS A 324 -13.27 -3.42 -19.18
CA LYS A 324 -13.65 -3.31 -20.59
C LYS A 324 -15.16 -3.10 -20.74
N PRO A 325 -15.60 -2.23 -21.65
CA PRO A 325 -17.03 -2.05 -21.91
C PRO A 325 -17.71 -3.38 -22.22
N MET A 326 -18.67 -3.76 -21.38
CA MET A 326 -19.47 -4.97 -21.52
C MET A 326 -20.92 -4.66 -21.18
N ALA A 327 -21.85 -5.15 -21.99
CA ALA A 327 -23.27 -5.02 -21.71
C ALA A 327 -23.67 -5.87 -20.50
N GLU A 328 -24.53 -5.37 -19.61
CA GLU A 328 -25.04 -6.09 -18.42
C GLU A 328 -25.56 -7.50 -18.79
N ARG A 329 -26.30 -7.63 -19.90
CA ARG A 329 -26.81 -8.94 -20.36
C ARG A 329 -25.70 -9.93 -20.72
N GLN A 330 -24.56 -9.45 -21.22
CA GLN A 330 -23.42 -10.33 -21.49
C GLN A 330 -22.76 -10.75 -20.18
N TRP A 331 -22.55 -9.82 -19.26
CA TRP A 331 -22.02 -10.09 -17.92
C TRP A 331 -22.84 -11.13 -17.16
N LEU A 332 -24.16 -10.93 -17.07
CA LEU A 332 -25.07 -11.85 -16.37
C LEU A 332 -25.08 -13.25 -17.00
N ARG A 333 -24.83 -13.38 -18.31
CA ARG A 333 -24.72 -14.70 -18.96
C ARG A 333 -23.41 -15.41 -18.67
N MET A 334 -22.36 -14.68 -18.35
CA MET A 334 -21.04 -15.24 -18.05
C MET A 334 -20.90 -15.63 -16.58
N HIS A 335 -21.66 -15.00 -15.68
CA HIS A 335 -21.45 -15.08 -14.24
C HIS A 335 -22.69 -15.42 -13.41
N GLY A 336 -23.89 -15.48 -14.01
CA GLY A 336 -25.15 -15.72 -13.31
C GLY A 336 -25.88 -16.99 -13.71
#